data_AF-A0A6N9BV15-F1
#
_entry.id   AF-A0A6N9BV15-F1
#
_cell.length_a   1.000
_cell.length_b   1.000
_cell.length_c   1.000
_cell.angle_alpha   90.00
_cell.angle_beta   90.00
_cell.angle_gamma   90.00
#
_symmetry.space_group_name_H-M   'P 1'
#
loop_
_entity.id
_entity.type
_entity.pdbx_description
1 polymer ?
#
loop_
_entity_poly.entity_id
_entity_poly.type
_entity_poly.pdbx_seq_one_letter_code
_entity_poly.pdbx_strand_id
1 'polypeptide(L)'
;MPVLRDTREKRPTALWDVGHITRVAQTGRPSPPRARARGLTLLEMLVVMVLVTLVGTLLMQGIGFFTGKYQVVHRARADLSLAELQQNWFATSVRGLTPYGVEARRFVGNARGFRGITLTPLQAEPGMPVTARWTIDGEDASMLLYAEDSGRPWTVLPENGERLVFDYADSAHRWYDRWPVEAAEGEWTPTYIRLRAENEDPLWLARVQADPAPLLTEEPRRCSNPAAAAPAAGSYTQRR
;
A
#
# COMPACT_ATOMS: atom_id res chain seq x y z
N MET A 1 -22.62 6.02 23.61
CA MET A 1 -23.88 6.41 22.95
C MET A 1 -23.57 6.79 21.51
N PRO A 2 -24.33 6.40 20.47
CA PRO A 2 -25.27 5.27 20.27
C PRO A 2 -24.68 4.28 19.21
N VAL A 3 -25.26 3.18 18.72
CA VAL A 3 -26.36 2.28 19.08
C VAL A 3 -26.12 1.00 18.25
N LEU A 4 -26.31 -0.16 18.89
CA LEU A 4 -26.35 -1.50 18.32
C LEU A 4 -27.38 -1.61 17.17
N ARG A 5 -27.05 -2.39 16.13
CA ARG A 5 -28.06 -3.11 15.34
C ARG A 5 -27.68 -4.57 15.18
N ASP A 6 -28.26 -5.34 16.10
CA ASP A 6 -28.59 -6.75 15.98
C ASP A 6 -29.66 -6.93 14.88
N THR A 7 -29.37 -7.76 13.89
CA THR A 7 -30.38 -8.28 12.95
C THR A 7 -30.40 -9.80 13.03
N ARG A 8 -30.93 -10.32 14.14
CA ARG A 8 -31.67 -11.59 14.17
C ARG A 8 -32.83 -11.54 13.18
N GLU A 9 -32.70 -12.24 12.05
CA GLU A 9 -33.84 -12.50 11.17
C GLU A 9 -34.25 -13.99 11.19
N LYS A 10 -35.29 -14.18 12.00
CA LYS A 10 -36.35 -15.21 12.02
C LYS A 10 -36.35 -16.26 10.89
N ARG A 11 -36.28 -17.53 11.31
CA ARG A 11 -36.89 -18.67 10.63
C ARG A 11 -38.43 -18.54 10.65
N PRO A 12 -39.13 -18.85 9.54
CA PRO A 12 -40.50 -19.30 9.61
C PRO A 12 -40.59 -20.82 9.49
N THR A 13 -41.10 -21.40 10.56
CA THR A 13 -41.70 -22.72 10.69
C THR A 13 -43.05 -22.75 9.94
N ALA A 14 -43.29 -23.77 9.13
CA ALA A 14 -44.61 -24.16 8.61
C ALA A 14 -44.52 -25.69 8.42
N LEU A 15 -45.16 -26.59 9.16
CA LEU A 15 -46.38 -26.63 9.99
C LEU A 15 -47.70 -26.42 9.24
N TRP A 16 -48.02 -27.26 8.26
CA TRP A 16 -49.39 -27.62 7.81
C TRP A 16 -49.22 -28.90 6.97
N ASP A 17 -50.06 -29.93 6.90
CA ASP A 17 -51.32 -30.29 7.54
C ASP A 17 -51.60 -31.74 7.08
N VAL A 18 -52.05 -32.60 8.00
CA VAL A 18 -52.41 -34.00 7.72
C VAL A 18 -53.88 -34.03 7.36
N GLY A 19 -54.18 -33.88 6.06
CA GLY A 19 -55.52 -33.97 5.52
C GLY A 19 -55.90 -35.38 5.08
N HIS A 20 -56.67 -36.08 5.92
CA HIS A 20 -57.44 -37.26 5.54
C HIS A 20 -58.49 -36.91 4.48
N ILE A 21 -58.47 -37.57 3.30
CA ILE A 21 -59.57 -37.52 2.33
C ILE A 21 -59.91 -38.95 1.85
N THR A 22 -61.00 -39.43 2.44
CA THR A 22 -62.07 -40.29 1.93
C THR A 22 -61.91 -41.05 0.61
N ARG A 23 -62.14 -42.38 0.70
CA ARG A 23 -62.45 -43.29 -0.41
C ARG A 23 -63.69 -42.79 -1.17
N VAL A 24 -63.51 -42.48 -2.45
CA VAL A 24 -64.59 -42.34 -3.42
C VAL A 24 -64.71 -43.63 -4.23
N ALA A 25 -65.93 -44.16 -4.30
CA ALA A 25 -66.31 -45.33 -5.07
C ALA A 25 -65.97 -45.14 -6.57
N GLN A 26 -65.20 -46.07 -7.12
CA GLN A 26 -64.89 -46.16 -8.54
C GLN A 26 -66.11 -46.73 -9.30
N THR A 27 -66.94 -45.85 -9.86
CA THR A 27 -67.85 -46.21 -10.95
C THR A 27 -67.11 -46.06 -12.28
N GLY A 28 -67.22 -47.08 -13.13
CA GLY A 28 -66.44 -47.26 -14.35
C GLY A 28 -66.50 -46.05 -15.30
N ARG A 29 -65.34 -45.47 -15.56
CA ARG A 29 -65.12 -44.57 -16.69
C ARG A 29 -64.71 -45.39 -17.92
N PRO A 30 -65.28 -45.12 -19.11
CA PRO A 30 -64.79 -45.70 -20.35
C PRO A 30 -63.35 -45.28 -20.59
N SER A 31 -62.50 -46.26 -20.88
CA SER A 31 -61.08 -46.09 -21.18
C SER A 31 -60.90 -45.06 -22.31
N PRO A 32 -60.07 -44.02 -22.15
CA PRO A 32 -59.69 -43.18 -23.28
C PRO A 32 -59.00 -44.06 -24.34
N PRO A 33 -59.16 -43.74 -25.64
CA PRO A 33 -58.46 -44.46 -26.69
C PRO A 33 -56.96 -44.49 -26.36
N ARG A 34 -56.38 -45.70 -26.34
CA ARG A 34 -54.94 -45.89 -26.13
C ARG A 34 -54.21 -45.00 -27.12
N ALA A 35 -53.59 -43.92 -26.62
CA ALA A 35 -52.61 -43.18 -27.39
C ALA A 35 -51.59 -44.22 -27.85
N ARG A 36 -51.53 -44.49 -29.15
CA ARG A 36 -50.51 -45.36 -29.73
C ARG A 36 -49.18 -44.83 -29.22
N ALA A 37 -48.53 -45.59 -28.35
CA ALA A 37 -47.17 -45.35 -27.95
C ALA A 37 -46.35 -45.39 -29.24
N ARG A 38 -46.08 -44.22 -29.81
CA ARG A 38 -45.09 -44.07 -30.87
C ARG A 38 -43.80 -44.50 -30.21
N GLY A 39 -43.38 -45.73 -30.48
CA GLY A 39 -42.12 -46.25 -30.00
C GLY A 39 -41.05 -45.26 -30.41
N LEU A 40 -40.41 -44.64 -29.42
CA LEU A 40 -39.21 -43.82 -29.60
C LEU A 40 -38.29 -44.63 -30.50
N THR A 41 -38.10 -44.14 -31.72
CA THR A 41 -37.30 -44.88 -32.70
C THR A 41 -35.87 -44.95 -32.16
N LEU A 42 -35.17 -46.05 -32.43
CA LEU A 42 -33.77 -46.24 -32.03
C LEU A 42 -32.90 -45.03 -32.46
N LEU A 43 -33.25 -44.44 -33.61
CA LEU A 43 -32.66 -43.22 -34.16
C LEU A 43 -32.92 -41.98 -33.29
N GLU A 44 -34.11 -41.82 -32.74
CA GLU A 44 -34.48 -40.67 -31.91
C GLU A 44 -33.72 -40.66 -30.59
N MET A 45 -33.58 -41.81 -29.93
CA MET A 45 -32.76 -41.93 -28.72
C MET A 45 -31.27 -41.68 -28.99
N LEU A 46 -30.76 -42.11 -30.14
CA LEU A 46 -29.38 -41.85 -30.55
C LEU A 46 -29.13 -40.34 -30.73
N VAL A 47 -30.04 -39.64 -31.43
CA VAL A 47 -29.92 -38.19 -31.64
C VAL A 47 -29.96 -37.44 -30.32
N VAL A 48 -30.86 -37.81 -29.41
CA VAL A 48 -30.94 -37.18 -28.09
C VAL A 48 -29.65 -37.37 -27.30
N MET A 49 -29.06 -38.58 -27.30
CA MET A 49 -27.78 -38.80 -26.62
C MET A 49 -26.66 -37.95 -27.23
N VAL A 50 -26.58 -37.84 -28.55
CA VAL A 50 -25.57 -36.99 -29.23
C VAL A 50 -25.78 -35.51 -28.89
N LEU A 51 -27.02 -35.03 -28.85
CA LEU A 51 -27.32 -33.65 -28.47
C LEU A 51 -26.95 -33.38 -27.01
N VAL A 52 -27.27 -34.29 -26.09
CA VAL A 52 -26.94 -34.14 -24.67
C VAL A 52 -25.42 -34.13 -24.45
N THR A 53 -24.67 -35.01 -25.11
CA THR A 53 -23.20 -35.01 -24.99
C THR A 53 -22.58 -33.76 -25.60
N LEU A 54 -23.09 -33.29 -26.75
CA LEU A 54 -22.65 -32.04 -27.37
C LEU A 54 -22.89 -30.84 -26.45
N VAL A 55 -24.11 -30.71 -25.91
CA VAL A 55 -24.46 -29.63 -24.96
C VAL A 55 -23.61 -29.74 -23.69
N GLY A 56 -23.41 -30.94 -23.14
CA GLY A 56 -22.56 -31.17 -21.98
C GLY A 56 -21.10 -30.75 -22.23
N THR A 57 -20.56 -31.06 -23.41
CA THR A 57 -19.20 -30.67 -23.80
C THR A 57 -19.07 -29.16 -23.93
N LEU A 58 -20.04 -28.50 -24.55
CA LEU A 58 -20.07 -27.03 -24.67
C LEU A 58 -20.17 -26.34 -23.30
N LEU A 59 -20.95 -26.89 -22.37
CA LEU A 59 -21.03 -26.37 -21.00
C LEU A 59 -19.68 -26.51 -20.28
N MET A 60 -19.02 -27.66 -20.39
CA MET A 60 -17.71 -27.87 -19.76
C MET A 60 -16.64 -26.94 -20.36
N GLN A 61 -16.66 -26.72 -21.68
CA GLN A 61 -15.80 -25.75 -22.36
C GLN A 61 -16.07 -24.31 -21.88
N GLY A 62 -17.34 -23.93 -21.72
CA GLY A 62 -17.74 -22.62 -21.22
C GLY A 62 -17.24 -22.33 -19.80
N ILE A 63 -17.34 -23.32 -18.91
CA ILE A 63 -16.83 -23.22 -17.52
C ILE A 63 -15.31 -23.04 -17.51
N GLY A 64 -14.58 -23.79 -18.35
CA GLY A 64 -13.13 -23.67 -18.48
C GLY A 64 -12.71 -22.27 -18.94
N PHE A 65 -13.40 -21.72 -19.94
CA PHE A 65 -13.13 -20.36 -20.45
C PHE A 65 -13.38 -19.27 -19.41
N PHE A 66 -14.46 -19.38 -18.64
CA PHE A 66 -14.77 -18.44 -17.57
C PHE A 66 -13.73 -18.49 -16.45
N THR A 67 -13.35 -19.69 -16.01
CA THR A 67 -12.38 -19.89 -14.92
C THR A 67 -10.98 -19.38 -15.30
N GLY A 68 -10.54 -19.62 -16.54
CA GLY A 68 -9.24 -19.15 -17.03
C GLY A 68 -9.14 -17.62 -17.07
N LYS A 69 -10.20 -16.92 -17.53
CA LYS A 69 -10.21 -15.45 -17.55
C LYS A 69 -10.27 -14.85 -16.15
N TYR A 70 -10.96 -15.50 -15.22
CA TYR A 70 -11.06 -15.04 -13.84
C TYR A 70 -9.68 -14.97 -13.16
N GLN A 71 -8.84 -15.99 -13.38
CA GLN A 71 -7.49 -16.03 -12.81
C GLN A 71 -6.58 -14.91 -13.32
N VAL A 72 -6.65 -14.55 -14.61
CA VAL A 72 -5.86 -13.46 -15.19
C VAL A 72 -6.25 -12.11 -14.59
N VAL A 73 -7.55 -11.84 -14.47
CA VAL A 73 -8.06 -10.60 -13.87
C VAL A 73 -7.69 -10.49 -12.39
N HIS A 74 -7.74 -11.60 -11.65
CA HIS A 74 -7.35 -11.61 -10.23
C HIS A 74 -5.87 -11.31 -10.02
N ARG A 75 -4.98 -11.85 -10.86
CA ARG A 75 -3.54 -11.52 -10.79
C ARG A 75 -3.29 -10.06 -11.10
N ALA A 76 -3.85 -9.55 -12.21
CA ALA A 76 -3.71 -8.14 -12.58
C ALA A 76 -4.21 -7.19 -11.46
N ARG A 77 -5.31 -7.52 -10.78
CA ARG A 77 -5.81 -6.73 -9.64
C ARG A 77 -4.89 -6.79 -8.43
N ALA A 78 -4.31 -7.94 -8.14
CA ALA A 78 -3.35 -8.10 -7.04
C ALA A 78 -2.08 -7.27 -7.30
N ASP A 79 -1.57 -7.29 -8.53
CA ASP A 79 -0.37 -6.54 -8.93
C ASP A 79 -0.61 -5.02 -8.84
N LEU A 80 -1.76 -4.53 -9.33
CA LEU A 80 -2.15 -3.12 -9.21
C LEU A 80 -2.28 -2.68 -7.75
N SER A 81 -2.90 -3.52 -6.91
CA SER A 81 -3.07 -3.22 -5.48
C SER A 81 -1.72 -3.12 -4.76
N LEU A 82 -0.75 -3.97 -5.13
CA LEU A 82 0.59 -3.95 -4.56
C LEU A 82 1.36 -2.69 -4.99
N ALA A 83 1.28 -2.31 -6.26
CA ALA A 83 1.94 -1.10 -6.77
C ALA A 83 1.42 0.17 -6.08
N GLU A 84 0.10 0.29 -5.89
CA GLU A 84 -0.50 1.40 -5.15
C GLU A 84 -0.03 1.45 -3.68
N LEU A 85 0.06 0.29 -3.04
CA LEU A 85 0.52 0.17 -1.65
C LEU A 85 2.00 0.61 -1.51
N GLN A 86 2.86 0.15 -2.41
CA GLN A 86 4.28 0.51 -2.44
C GLN A 86 4.48 2.01 -2.64
N GLN A 87 3.75 2.61 -3.61
CA GLN A 87 3.79 4.04 -3.85
C GLN A 87 3.27 4.82 -2.63
N ASN A 88 2.21 4.34 -1.98
CA ASN A 88 1.66 4.99 -0.78
C ASN A 88 2.64 4.93 0.40
N TRP A 89 3.35 3.81 0.60
CA TRP A 89 4.41 3.70 1.60
C TRP A 89 5.55 4.69 1.35
N PHE A 90 6.00 4.78 0.10
CA PHE A 90 6.99 5.78 -0.29
C PHE A 90 6.49 7.20 -0.03
N ALA A 91 5.31 7.55 -0.53
CA ALA A 91 4.74 8.88 -0.39
C ALA A 91 4.51 9.28 1.07
N THR A 92 4.01 8.36 1.90
CA THR A 92 3.73 8.63 3.31
C THR A 92 5.02 8.85 4.09
N SER A 93 6.00 7.95 3.97
CA SER A 93 7.29 8.09 4.67
C SER A 93 8.05 9.36 4.27
N VAL A 94 8.02 9.74 2.99
CA VAL A 94 8.63 10.96 2.46
C VAL A 94 7.89 12.22 2.93
N ARG A 95 6.55 12.20 2.98
CA ARG A 95 5.76 13.34 3.46
C ARG A 95 6.10 13.70 4.90
N GLY A 96 6.29 12.70 5.77
CA GLY A 96 6.66 12.93 7.17
C GLY A 96 8.13 13.24 7.41
N LEU A 97 8.96 13.35 6.36
CA LEU A 97 10.35 13.77 6.52
C LEU A 97 10.39 15.17 7.13
N THR A 98 11.13 15.28 8.22
CA THR A 98 11.22 16.50 9.01
C THR A 98 12.68 16.91 9.16
N PRO A 99 13.03 18.19 8.96
CA PRO A 99 14.38 18.67 9.18
C PRO A 99 14.79 18.49 10.64
N TYR A 100 16.04 18.14 10.84
CA TYR A 100 16.61 17.91 12.18
C TYR A 100 17.92 18.69 12.29
N GLY A 101 18.10 19.42 13.38
CA GLY A 101 19.20 20.38 13.52
C GLY A 101 20.57 19.74 13.80
N VAL A 102 20.60 18.50 14.29
CA VAL A 102 21.82 17.73 14.53
C VAL A 102 22.36 17.17 13.21
N GLU A 103 23.62 17.46 12.89
CA GLU A 103 24.25 17.09 11.61
C GLU A 103 24.17 15.58 11.31
N ALA A 104 24.37 14.73 12.33
CA ALA A 104 24.29 13.28 12.20
C ALA A 104 22.90 12.75 11.79
N ARG A 105 21.85 13.56 11.99
CA ARG A 105 20.44 13.23 11.71
C ARG A 105 19.84 14.09 10.60
N ARG A 106 20.65 14.94 9.95
CA ARG A 106 20.22 15.73 8.81
C ARG A 106 19.85 14.80 7.64
N PHE A 107 18.91 15.27 6.82
CA PHE A 107 18.60 14.59 5.57
C PHE A 107 19.82 14.58 4.64
N VAL A 108 20.16 13.39 4.12
CA VAL A 108 21.22 13.20 3.14
C VAL A 108 20.73 12.22 2.08
N GLY A 109 20.98 12.53 0.81
CA GLY A 109 20.55 11.73 -0.33
C GLY A 109 21.58 11.69 -1.45
N ASN A 110 21.56 10.62 -2.22
CA ASN A 110 22.27 10.46 -3.49
C ASN A 110 21.43 9.58 -4.45
N ALA A 111 21.88 9.41 -5.69
CA ALA A 111 21.16 8.62 -6.69
C ALA A 111 20.78 7.19 -6.25
N ARG A 112 21.47 6.59 -5.27
CA ARG A 112 21.18 5.23 -4.77
C ARG A 112 20.32 5.18 -3.53
N GLY A 113 20.04 6.31 -2.87
CA GLY A 113 19.24 6.28 -1.65
C GLY A 113 19.32 7.55 -0.84
N PHE A 114 18.46 7.62 0.16
CA PHE A 114 18.46 8.71 1.12
C PHE A 114 18.17 8.22 2.53
N ARG A 115 18.53 9.06 3.50
CA ARG A 115 18.17 8.91 4.89
C ARG A 115 17.73 10.24 5.48
N GLY A 116 16.79 10.20 6.42
CA GLY A 116 16.34 11.37 7.16
C GLY A 116 15.42 10.97 8.31
N ILE A 117 15.05 11.95 9.13
CA ILE A 117 14.09 11.74 10.21
C ILE A 117 12.69 11.83 9.64
N THR A 118 11.85 10.82 9.89
CA THR A 118 10.41 10.85 9.57
C THR A 118 9.58 10.76 10.84
N LEU A 119 8.45 11.47 10.85
CA LEU A 119 7.40 11.35 11.87
C LEU A 119 6.27 10.40 11.43
N THR A 120 6.33 9.89 10.21
CA THR A 120 5.36 8.91 9.69
C THR A 120 6.09 7.66 9.22
N PRO A 121 6.72 6.91 10.16
CA PRO A 121 7.29 5.62 9.85
C PRO A 121 6.24 4.63 9.34
N LEU A 122 6.71 3.61 8.65
CA LEU A 122 5.92 2.47 8.19
C LEU A 122 5.81 1.37 9.24
N GLN A 123 6.82 1.21 10.11
CA GLN A 123 6.85 0.17 11.14
C GLN A 123 6.70 0.72 12.58
N ALA A 124 7.42 1.79 12.92
CA ALA A 124 7.31 2.42 14.23
C ALA A 124 5.97 3.18 14.41
N GLU A 125 5.71 3.62 15.64
CA GLU A 125 4.49 4.36 15.97
C GLU A 125 4.49 5.76 15.32
N PRO A 126 3.41 6.16 14.62
CA PRO A 126 3.30 7.49 14.05
C PRO A 126 3.49 8.61 15.08
N GLY A 127 4.22 9.65 14.71
CA GLY A 127 4.57 10.78 15.58
C GLY A 127 5.89 10.59 16.33
N MET A 128 6.45 9.37 16.38
CA MET A 128 7.79 9.15 16.92
C MET A 128 8.85 9.47 15.85
N PRO A 129 9.84 10.35 16.13
CA PRO A 129 10.91 10.64 15.17
C PRO A 129 11.87 9.45 15.07
N VAL A 130 11.90 8.82 13.89
CA VAL A 130 12.82 7.72 13.58
C VAL A 130 13.61 7.99 12.31
N THR A 131 14.77 7.36 12.19
CA THR A 131 15.61 7.47 10.99
C THR A 131 15.08 6.53 9.91
N ALA A 132 14.39 7.06 8.91
CA ALA A 132 14.01 6.29 7.73
C ALA A 132 15.15 6.27 6.70
N ARG A 133 15.36 5.13 6.08
CA ARG A 133 16.36 4.92 5.02
C ARG A 133 15.72 4.20 3.84
N TRP A 134 15.81 4.81 2.67
CA TRP A 134 15.46 4.20 1.39
C TRP A 134 16.76 3.95 0.62
N THR A 135 16.98 2.73 0.16
CA THR A 135 18.20 2.32 -0.54
C THR A 135 17.86 1.48 -1.76
N ILE A 136 18.56 1.72 -2.86
CA ILE A 136 18.55 0.89 -4.05
C ILE A 136 19.76 -0.05 -3.96
N ASP A 137 19.47 -1.34 -3.91
CA ASP A 137 20.47 -2.41 -3.93
C ASP A 137 20.52 -3.08 -5.33
N GLY A 138 21.65 -3.69 -5.68
CA GLY A 138 21.89 -4.32 -6.98
C GLY A 138 22.45 -3.36 -8.05
N GLU A 139 23.40 -3.83 -8.87
CA GLU A 139 24.03 -3.02 -9.92
C GLU A 139 23.22 -2.99 -11.22
N ASP A 140 22.76 -4.16 -11.68
CA ASP A 140 22.04 -4.32 -12.95
C ASP A 140 20.52 -4.44 -12.77
N ALA A 141 20.09 -5.17 -11.73
CA ALA A 141 18.69 -5.28 -11.34
C ALA A 141 18.50 -4.57 -10.00
N SER A 142 17.77 -3.45 -10.03
CA SER A 142 17.60 -2.64 -8.83
C SER A 142 16.49 -3.20 -7.94
N MET A 143 16.81 -3.43 -6.67
CA MET A 143 15.86 -3.73 -5.61
C MET A 143 15.72 -2.50 -4.71
N LEU A 144 14.48 -2.11 -4.38
CA LEU A 144 14.25 -1.02 -3.45
C LEU A 144 14.01 -1.54 -2.04
N LEU A 145 14.85 -1.09 -1.12
CA LEU A 145 14.84 -1.44 0.29
C LEU A 145 14.41 -0.24 1.13
N TYR A 146 13.67 -0.53 2.20
CA TYR A 146 13.36 0.43 3.26
C TYR A 146 13.79 -0.11 4.62
N ALA A 147 14.29 0.75 5.48
CA ALA A 147 14.64 0.43 6.86
C ALA A 147 14.37 1.62 7.80
N GLU A 148 14.11 1.31 9.06
CA GLU A 148 13.96 2.28 10.15
C GLU A 148 15.04 2.03 11.21
N ASP A 149 15.73 3.09 11.65
CA ASP A 149 16.79 3.06 12.67
C ASP A 149 17.78 1.90 12.47
N SER A 150 17.87 1.00 13.47
CA SER A 150 18.68 -0.23 13.48
C SER A 150 17.87 -1.48 13.10
N GLY A 151 16.67 -1.31 12.57
CA GLY A 151 15.83 -2.38 12.06
C GLY A 151 16.42 -3.04 10.80
N ARG A 152 15.97 -4.27 10.53
CA ARG A 152 16.37 -4.99 9.33
C ARG A 152 15.68 -4.35 8.11
N PRO A 153 16.40 -4.06 7.01
CA PRO A 153 15.77 -3.59 5.79
C PRO A 153 14.80 -4.63 5.23
N TRP A 154 13.70 -4.17 4.64
CA TRP A 154 12.78 -4.99 3.89
C TRP A 154 12.62 -4.50 2.46
N THR A 155 12.31 -5.45 1.57
CA THR A 155 12.09 -5.18 0.16
C THR A 155 10.73 -4.55 -0.05
N VAL A 156 10.73 -3.34 -0.60
CA VAL A 156 9.52 -2.63 -1.02
C VAL A 156 9.23 -2.93 -2.48
N LEU A 157 10.23 -2.79 -3.35
CA LEU A 157 10.13 -3.16 -4.76
C LEU A 157 11.17 -4.26 -5.03
N PRO A 158 10.75 -5.47 -5.44
CA PRO A 158 11.69 -6.53 -5.80
C PRO A 158 12.47 -6.15 -7.07
N GLU A 159 13.54 -6.89 -7.35
CA GLU A 159 14.29 -6.74 -8.58
C GLU A 159 13.37 -6.80 -9.81
N ASN A 160 13.37 -5.73 -10.59
CA ASN A 160 12.54 -5.58 -11.79
C ASN A 160 13.36 -5.53 -13.09
N GLY A 161 14.68 -5.66 -13.00
CA GLY A 161 15.59 -5.57 -14.16
C GLY A 161 15.81 -4.14 -14.67
N GLU A 162 15.26 -3.14 -13.98
CA GLU A 162 15.49 -1.74 -14.29
C GLU A 162 16.58 -1.15 -13.38
N ARG A 163 17.25 -0.12 -13.87
CA ARG A 163 18.18 0.67 -13.07
C ARG A 163 17.44 1.85 -12.46
N LEU A 164 17.24 1.79 -11.15
CA LEU A 164 16.53 2.82 -10.40
C LEU A 164 17.49 3.90 -9.92
N VAL A 165 17.01 5.15 -9.88
CA VAL A 165 17.73 6.28 -9.31
C VAL A 165 16.79 7.24 -8.58
N PHE A 166 17.33 7.89 -7.55
CA PHE A 166 16.67 8.98 -6.84
C PHE A 166 17.15 10.35 -7.35
N ASP A 167 16.20 11.27 -7.52
CA ASP A 167 16.51 12.69 -7.65
C ASP A 167 15.74 13.51 -6.61
N TYR A 168 16.29 14.67 -6.29
CA TYR A 168 15.84 15.59 -5.25
C TYR A 168 15.57 16.97 -5.85
N ALA A 169 14.43 17.58 -5.53
CA ALA A 169 14.10 18.92 -5.99
C ALA A 169 14.23 19.96 -4.88
N ASP A 170 14.84 21.10 -5.17
CA ASP A 170 14.82 22.27 -4.29
C ASP A 170 13.46 23.02 -4.33
N SER A 171 13.33 24.09 -3.55
CA SER A 171 12.13 24.95 -3.55
C SER A 171 11.84 25.62 -4.90
N ALA A 172 12.85 25.78 -5.75
CA ALA A 172 12.75 26.29 -7.12
C ALA A 172 12.43 25.18 -8.15
N HIS A 173 12.16 23.95 -7.71
CA HIS A 173 11.86 22.77 -8.53
C HIS A 173 13.03 22.35 -9.45
N ARG A 174 14.26 22.71 -9.12
CA ARG A 174 15.46 22.21 -9.82
C ARG A 174 15.84 20.86 -9.24
N TRP A 175 16.09 19.89 -10.12
CA TRP A 175 16.41 18.51 -9.77
C TRP A 175 17.92 18.28 -9.65
N TYR A 176 18.32 17.53 -8.62
CA TYR A 176 19.69 17.16 -8.32
C TYR A 176 19.78 15.67 -7.99
N ASP A 177 20.95 15.07 -8.24
CA ASP A 177 21.25 13.66 -7.95
C ASP A 177 21.77 13.42 -6.52
N ARG A 178 21.96 14.50 -5.76
CA ARG A 178 22.46 14.50 -4.38
C ARG A 178 21.81 15.59 -3.55
N TRP A 179 21.78 15.37 -2.24
CA TRP A 179 21.33 16.35 -1.25
C TRP A 179 22.16 16.21 0.03
N PRO A 180 22.57 17.30 0.70
CA PRO A 180 22.33 18.71 0.35
C PRO A 180 23.15 19.18 -0.87
N VAL A 181 22.70 20.27 -1.49
CA VAL A 181 23.41 20.96 -2.57
C VAL A 181 23.86 22.35 -2.10
N GLU A 182 25.04 22.79 -2.52
CA GLU A 182 25.59 24.10 -2.14
C GLU A 182 24.67 25.26 -2.57
N ALA A 183 23.94 25.10 -3.67
CA ALA A 183 23.02 26.10 -4.21
C ALA A 183 21.70 26.24 -3.40
N ALA A 184 21.41 25.34 -2.46
CA ALA A 184 20.21 25.35 -1.63
C ALA A 184 20.58 25.72 -0.18
N GLU A 185 21.36 26.79 -0.02
CA GLU A 185 21.83 27.26 1.27
C GLU A 185 20.64 27.65 2.17
N GLY A 186 20.56 27.03 3.35
CA GLY A 186 19.44 27.19 4.28
C GLY A 186 18.29 26.19 4.10
N GLU A 187 18.28 25.37 3.04
CA GLU A 187 17.31 24.29 2.89
C GLU A 187 17.80 22.99 3.55
N TRP A 188 17.04 22.50 4.52
CA TRP A 188 17.41 21.32 5.30
C TRP A 188 16.97 20.00 4.64
N THR A 189 15.93 20.06 3.82
CA THR A 189 15.30 18.92 3.14
C THR A 189 14.87 19.32 1.74
N PRO A 190 14.87 18.40 0.76
CA PRO A 190 14.32 18.67 -0.56
C PRO A 190 12.81 18.90 -0.47
N THR A 191 12.25 19.62 -1.44
CA THR A 191 10.80 19.81 -1.57
C THR A 191 10.12 18.59 -2.19
N TYR A 192 10.80 17.94 -3.15
CA TYR A 192 10.32 16.69 -3.78
C TYR A 192 11.43 15.65 -3.83
N ILE A 193 11.03 14.39 -3.73
CA ILE A 193 11.87 13.23 -3.99
C ILE A 193 11.16 12.40 -5.06
N ARG A 194 11.88 12.03 -6.12
CA ARG A 194 11.37 11.11 -7.13
C ARG A 194 12.25 9.88 -7.24
N LEU A 195 11.60 8.74 -7.48
CA LEU A 195 12.21 7.49 -7.91
C LEU A 195 11.88 7.32 -9.39
N ARG A 196 12.88 7.06 -10.22
CA ARG A 196 12.69 6.80 -11.65
C ARG A 196 13.58 5.65 -12.10
N ALA A 197 13.17 4.97 -13.16
CA ALA A 197 14.11 4.19 -13.95
C ALA A 197 15.01 5.15 -14.75
N GLU A 198 16.26 4.78 -14.99
CA GLU A 198 17.28 5.69 -15.54
C GLU A 198 16.86 6.34 -16.87
N ASN A 199 16.06 5.64 -17.69
CA ASN A 199 15.64 6.06 -19.03
C ASN A 199 14.12 6.22 -19.21
N GLU A 200 13.34 6.22 -18.12
CA GLU A 200 11.88 6.28 -18.20
C GLU A 200 11.29 7.41 -17.35
N ASP A 201 9.97 7.55 -17.45
CA ASP A 201 9.19 8.47 -16.62
C ASP A 201 9.33 8.14 -15.13
N PRO A 202 9.08 9.11 -14.24
CA PRO A 202 9.16 8.88 -12.80
C PRO A 202 8.16 7.80 -12.38
N LEU A 203 8.69 6.72 -11.81
CA LEU A 203 7.89 5.66 -11.20
C LEU A 203 7.09 6.24 -10.04
N TRP A 204 7.78 6.88 -9.08
CA TRP A 204 7.14 7.50 -7.92
C TRP A 204 7.63 8.92 -7.69
N LEU A 205 6.71 9.79 -7.29
CA LEU A 205 6.98 11.18 -6.91
C LEU A 205 6.30 11.47 -5.58
N ALA A 206 7.07 12.00 -4.63
CA ALA A 206 6.57 12.39 -3.33
C ALA A 206 7.04 13.79 -2.95
N ARG A 207 6.14 14.56 -2.34
CA ARG A 207 6.44 15.87 -1.76
C ARG A 207 6.80 15.69 -0.30
N VAL A 208 7.87 16.35 0.13
CA VAL A 208 8.22 16.47 1.55
C VAL A 208 7.36 17.57 2.18
N GLN A 209 6.64 17.25 3.26
CA GLN A 209 5.89 18.23 4.04
C GLN A 209 6.68 18.59 5.30
N ALA A 210 7.88 19.12 5.10
CA ALA A 210 8.71 19.61 6.18
C ALA A 210 8.16 20.94 6.72
N ASP A 211 8.14 21.06 8.05
CA ASP A 211 8.11 22.37 8.70
C ASP A 211 9.40 23.13 8.31
N PRO A 212 9.36 24.42 7.97
CA PRO A 212 10.56 25.20 7.66
C PRO A 212 11.59 25.22 8.81
N ALA A 213 11.18 25.00 10.07
CA ALA A 213 12.08 24.97 11.20
C ALA A 213 12.53 23.53 11.56
N PRO A 214 13.85 23.28 11.76
CA PRO A 214 14.32 21.98 12.21
C PRO A 214 13.79 21.63 13.61
N LEU A 215 13.41 20.37 13.79
CA LEU A 215 13.23 19.82 15.12
C LEU A 215 14.59 19.76 15.81
N LEU A 216 14.70 20.48 16.93
CA LEU A 216 15.92 20.59 17.74
C LEU A 216 17.11 21.14 16.93
N THR A 217 17.23 22.46 16.89
CA THR A 217 18.51 23.11 16.60
C THR A 217 19.46 22.84 17.76
N GLU A 218 20.70 22.43 17.46
CA GLU A 218 21.78 22.63 18.42
C GLU A 218 21.94 24.15 18.58
N GLU A 219 21.22 24.74 19.53
CA GLU A 219 21.57 26.08 19.98
C GLU A 219 23.03 26.00 20.44
N PRO A 220 23.96 26.80 19.90
CA PRO A 220 25.24 26.95 20.54
C PRO A 220 24.91 27.49 21.92
N ARG A 221 25.18 26.70 22.97
CA ARG A 221 25.09 27.14 24.36
C ARG A 221 26.02 28.34 24.57
N ARG A 222 25.59 29.54 24.17
CA ARG A 222 25.98 30.78 24.83
C ARG A 222 25.23 30.77 26.15
N CYS A 223 25.70 29.94 27.08
CA CYS A 223 25.69 30.36 28.47
C CYS A 223 26.58 31.60 28.51
N SER A 224 26.02 32.78 28.20
CA SER A 224 26.59 34.06 28.56
C SER A 224 26.76 34.00 30.07
N ASN A 225 27.98 33.70 30.50
CA ASN A 225 28.39 33.69 31.88
C ASN A 225 28.17 35.11 32.44
N PRO A 226 27.21 35.35 33.36
CA PRO A 226 27.06 36.67 33.94
C PRO A 226 28.17 37.01 34.96
N ALA A 227 29.15 36.11 35.19
CA ALA A 227 30.16 36.29 36.23
C ALA A 227 31.47 36.98 35.77
N ALA A 228 31.58 37.45 34.52
CA ALA A 228 32.81 38.09 34.01
C ALA A 228 32.79 39.63 33.99
N ALA A 229 31.85 40.27 34.68
CA ALA A 229 31.87 41.72 34.91
C ALA A 229 32.32 42.01 36.35
N ALA A 230 33.61 41.90 36.60
CA ALA A 230 34.24 42.56 37.74
C ALA A 230 34.32 44.08 37.46
N PRO A 231 34.05 44.94 38.45
CA PRO A 231 34.73 46.21 38.54
C PRO A 231 35.91 46.11 39.49
N ALA A 232 37.08 46.45 38.96
CA ALA A 232 38.28 46.77 39.73
C ALA A 232 38.05 48.04 40.56
N ALA A 233 38.16 47.93 41.89
CA ALA A 233 38.35 49.03 42.83
C ALA A 233 38.77 48.40 44.16
N GLY A 234 39.79 48.82 44.89
CA GLY A 234 40.71 49.94 44.80
C GLY A 234 41.61 49.80 46.02
N SER A 235 42.91 49.97 45.82
CA SER A 235 43.93 49.93 46.85
C SER A 235 43.65 51.00 47.91
N TYR A 236 43.48 50.63 49.19
CA TYR A 236 43.56 51.59 50.30
C TYR A 236 44.73 51.23 51.20
N THR A 237 45.74 52.09 51.10
CA THR A 237 46.95 52.15 51.90
C THR A 237 46.70 53.13 53.06
N GLN A 238 46.85 52.70 54.31
CA GLN A 238 47.25 53.55 55.46
C GLN A 238 47.46 52.66 56.69
N ARG A 239 48.70 52.49 57.22
CA ARG A 239 49.33 53.32 58.29
C ARG A 239 48.31 53.66 59.39
N ARG A 240 48.49 53.28 60.65
CA ARG A 240 49.70 53.25 61.48
C ARG A 240 49.49 52.33 62.68
#